data_AF-A0AAI8RAW0-F1
#
_entry.id   AF-A0AAI8RAW0-F1
#
_cell.length_a   1.000
_cell.length_b   1.000
_cell.length_c   1.000
_cell.angle_alpha   90.00
_cell.angle_beta   90.00
_cell.angle_gamma   90.00
#
_symmetry.space_group_name_H-M   'P 1'
#
loop_
_entity.id
_entity.type
_entity.pdbx_description
1 polymer ?
#
loop_
_entity_poly.entity_id
_entity_poly.type
_entity_poly.pdbx_seq_one_letter_code
_entity_poly.pdbx_strand_id
1 'polypeptide(L)'
;MNKKSLLFSVGLLGCLFGGGTDVFAADAADTMPDISNRQVSVGYYHNWVPEQGAGYQGGRPADTDLAKVNPFYNVIAVSFMKGEGIPTFKPYNMSDTEFRQKVATLNAENRVVIISLGGADSHIELHKGEEQAFADEIIRLVEVYGFDGLDIDLEQTAVDAGDNKTVIPDALKIVRAHFEKEQKHFIISMAPEFPYLRTQGKYVPYITALEQEYDFIAPQLYNQAGDGISVGTEWIAQNNDSKKFEFLYGISKAFNEGSGGFIQIPANRLALGIPANVDAAANGFVKEPSKVYDVFEQMEKDQTPLKGLMTWSINWDEGRNSAGVEYNESFAKSYQDLFQEKTPDTEKPSQPTNLAGTATHSTVALSWTKSTDDRGVAGYYIYRDGEQIGRATNNAYTDTKLTASTEYTYTVKAFDAAGNVSEESKALVISTLEEPPADLEAPSVPLNITASSISDKSVSLSWTQSTDNVGVVGYYVYRDGEQVGETETNTFSDAGLTANTEYSYTVKAFDEAGNISEESKALVVTTADAPSAEAWDADTIYDLGDIVTHKGNTYRAKWWTRGNEPGTEQWGPWELIG
;
A
#
# COMPACT_ATOMS: atom_id res chain seq x y z
N MET A 1 51.12 -37.41 -43.89
CA MET A 1 50.51 -37.06 -42.59
C MET A 1 49.37 -36.10 -42.84
N ASN A 2 48.13 -36.58 -42.83
CA ASN A 2 46.93 -35.73 -42.82
C ASN A 2 45.90 -36.42 -41.92
N LYS A 3 45.57 -35.78 -40.80
CA LYS A 3 44.59 -36.26 -39.82
C LYS A 3 43.19 -36.14 -40.43
N LYS A 4 42.43 -37.25 -40.42
CA LYS A 4 40.99 -37.27 -40.69
C LYS A 4 40.24 -37.66 -39.42
N SER A 5 39.22 -36.85 -39.13
CA SER A 5 38.21 -37.02 -38.10
C SER A 5 37.45 -38.35 -38.26
N LEU A 6 37.17 -39.01 -37.14
CA LEU A 6 36.32 -40.20 -37.08
C LEU A 6 34.92 -39.78 -36.55
N LEU A 7 33.93 -39.84 -37.43
CA LEU A 7 32.52 -39.99 -37.09
C LEU A 7 32.25 -41.50 -36.98
N PHE A 8 31.53 -41.92 -35.95
CA PHE A 8 30.90 -43.25 -35.91
C PHE A 8 29.45 -43.10 -35.48
N SER A 9 28.56 -43.50 -36.37
CA SER A 9 27.19 -43.90 -36.08
C SER A 9 27.15 -45.40 -35.80
N VAL A 10 26.35 -45.84 -34.82
CA VAL A 10 25.71 -47.16 -34.66
C VAL A 10 24.64 -46.93 -33.58
N GLY A 11 23.40 -47.41 -33.60
CA GLY A 11 22.66 -48.32 -34.46
C GLY A 11 21.40 -48.75 -33.69
N LEU A 12 20.28 -48.85 -34.40
CA LEU A 12 18.99 -49.37 -33.92
C LEU A 12 19.09 -50.88 -33.64
N LEU A 13 18.56 -51.38 -32.51
CA LEU A 13 17.51 -52.43 -32.42
C LEU A 13 17.28 -52.89 -30.97
N GLY A 14 16.02 -52.94 -30.53
CA GLY A 14 15.62 -53.56 -29.25
C GLY A 14 14.11 -53.57 -29.03
N CYS A 15 13.46 -54.61 -29.56
CA CYS A 15 12.09 -55.14 -29.40
C CYS A 15 11.05 -54.48 -28.47
N LEU A 16 9.87 -54.28 -29.05
CA LEU A 16 8.54 -54.05 -28.45
C LEU A 16 8.10 -55.15 -27.46
N PHE A 17 7.50 -54.73 -26.34
CA PHE A 17 6.24 -55.26 -25.79
C PHE A 17 5.59 -54.23 -24.83
N GLY A 18 4.44 -53.68 -25.26
CA GLY A 18 3.26 -53.37 -24.42
C GLY A 18 3.25 -52.10 -23.56
N GLY A 19 2.53 -51.07 -24.01
CA GLY A 19 2.09 -49.90 -23.22
C GLY A 19 2.64 -48.57 -23.74
N GLY A 20 2.27 -48.17 -24.95
CA GLY A 20 2.72 -46.91 -25.53
C GLY A 20 2.09 -45.70 -24.83
N THR A 21 2.85 -45.04 -23.98
CA THR A 21 2.74 -43.59 -23.79
C THR A 21 3.57 -42.97 -24.91
N ASP A 22 2.92 -42.46 -25.96
CA ASP A 22 3.59 -41.59 -26.92
C ASP A 22 3.98 -40.32 -26.15
N VAL A 23 5.20 -40.28 -25.63
CA VAL A 23 5.77 -39.07 -25.04
C VAL A 23 6.00 -38.11 -26.21
N PHE A 24 5.12 -37.11 -26.35
CA PHE A 24 5.32 -36.03 -27.31
C PHE A 24 6.67 -35.35 -26.99
N ALA A 25 7.46 -35.06 -28.03
CA ALA A 25 8.70 -34.30 -27.85
C ALA A 25 8.38 -32.92 -27.23
N ALA A 26 9.24 -32.42 -26.34
CA ALA A 26 9.05 -31.13 -25.70
C ALA A 26 8.79 -30.02 -26.74
N ASP A 27 7.56 -29.51 -26.74
CA ASP A 27 7.08 -28.41 -27.57
C ASP A 27 6.61 -27.25 -26.67
N ALA A 28 6.17 -26.15 -27.27
CA ALA A 28 5.70 -25.00 -26.50
C ALA A 28 4.47 -25.33 -25.62
N ALA A 29 3.71 -26.39 -25.94
CA ALA A 29 2.57 -26.83 -25.14
C ALA A 29 2.97 -27.54 -23.83
N ASP A 30 4.26 -27.75 -23.59
CA ASP A 30 4.79 -28.29 -22.35
C ASP A 30 5.28 -27.19 -21.38
N THR A 31 5.18 -25.91 -21.77
CA THR A 31 5.87 -24.82 -21.07
C THR A 31 5.17 -24.29 -19.81
N MET A 32 3.84 -24.41 -19.70
CA MET A 32 3.02 -23.80 -18.65
C MET A 32 3.35 -22.31 -18.42
N PRO A 33 2.98 -21.40 -19.35
CA PRO A 33 3.33 -20.00 -19.27
C PRO A 33 2.85 -19.34 -17.97
N ASP A 34 3.71 -18.52 -17.36
CA ASP A 34 3.44 -17.90 -16.06
C ASP A 34 2.40 -16.76 -16.17
N ILE A 35 1.51 -16.68 -15.18
CA ILE A 35 0.50 -15.62 -15.04
C ILE A 35 0.64 -14.84 -13.72
N SER A 36 1.62 -15.16 -12.87
CA SER A 36 1.76 -14.61 -11.52
C SER A 36 1.82 -13.08 -11.51
N ASN A 37 2.65 -12.50 -12.40
CA ASN A 37 2.96 -11.06 -12.43
C ASN A 37 2.21 -10.26 -13.50
N ARG A 38 1.06 -10.75 -13.98
CA ARG A 38 0.23 -10.04 -14.96
C ARG A 38 -1.26 -10.18 -14.69
N GLN A 39 -2.05 -9.28 -15.25
CA GLN A 39 -3.50 -9.40 -15.27
C GLN A 39 -3.96 -10.44 -16.29
N VAL A 40 -5.13 -11.04 -16.04
CA VAL A 40 -5.71 -12.09 -16.88
C VAL A 40 -6.90 -11.56 -17.67
N SER A 41 -6.99 -11.99 -18.91
CA SER A 41 -8.13 -11.84 -19.78
C SER A 41 -8.58 -13.23 -20.19
N VAL A 42 -9.57 -13.74 -19.46
CA VAL A 42 -10.06 -15.11 -19.60
C VAL A 42 -11.19 -15.14 -20.62
N GLY A 43 -11.10 -16.04 -21.59
CA GLY A 43 -12.17 -16.31 -22.53
C GLY A 43 -12.47 -17.81 -22.60
N TYR A 44 -13.74 -18.19 -22.45
CA TYR A 44 -14.15 -19.58 -22.63
C TYR A 44 -14.21 -19.95 -24.12
N TYR A 45 -13.75 -21.16 -24.46
CA TYR A 45 -13.72 -21.73 -25.81
C TYR A 45 -14.63 -22.96 -25.89
N HIS A 46 -15.61 -22.94 -26.79
CA HIS A 46 -16.61 -23.99 -26.94
C HIS A 46 -16.06 -25.23 -27.66
N ASN A 47 -16.13 -26.40 -27.03
CA ASN A 47 -15.79 -27.70 -27.64
C ASN A 47 -17.04 -28.43 -28.17
N TRP A 48 -17.89 -27.75 -28.95
CA TRP A 48 -19.06 -28.34 -29.59
C TRP A 48 -19.45 -27.57 -30.87
N VAL A 49 -20.31 -28.17 -31.68
CA VAL A 49 -20.78 -27.57 -32.94
C VAL A 49 -21.62 -26.31 -32.66
N PRO A 50 -21.32 -25.14 -33.27
CA PRO A 50 -22.12 -23.94 -33.05
C PRO A 50 -23.48 -23.97 -33.77
N GLU A 51 -24.55 -23.79 -33.01
CA GLU A 51 -25.94 -23.88 -33.48
C GLU A 51 -26.62 -22.51 -33.59
N GLN A 52 -27.45 -22.32 -34.62
CA GLN A 52 -28.28 -21.12 -34.75
C GLN A 52 -29.44 -21.16 -33.74
N GLY A 53 -29.65 -20.06 -33.03
CA GLY A 53 -30.71 -19.97 -32.02
C GLY A 53 -30.26 -20.41 -30.63
N ALA A 54 -28.98 -20.79 -30.46
CA ALA A 54 -28.42 -21.18 -29.17
C ALA A 54 -28.23 -20.00 -28.21
N GLY A 55 -28.20 -18.76 -28.73
CA GLY A 55 -28.02 -17.56 -27.92
C GLY A 55 -29.32 -17.13 -27.23
N TYR A 56 -29.19 -16.44 -26.10
CA TYR A 56 -30.34 -15.96 -25.33
C TYR A 56 -31.25 -14.99 -26.10
N GLN A 57 -30.77 -14.39 -27.20
CA GLN A 57 -31.53 -13.54 -28.13
C GLN A 57 -31.66 -14.17 -29.53
N GLY A 58 -31.41 -15.48 -29.65
CA GLY A 58 -31.52 -16.27 -30.87
C GLY A 58 -30.30 -16.21 -31.80
N GLY A 59 -29.18 -15.68 -31.33
CA GLY A 59 -27.91 -15.65 -32.06
C GLY A 59 -27.25 -17.02 -32.25
N ARG A 60 -26.06 -16.99 -32.85
CA ARG A 60 -25.21 -18.15 -33.12
C ARG A 60 -23.77 -17.85 -32.71
N PRO A 61 -23.12 -18.69 -31.88
CA PRO A 61 -21.71 -18.53 -31.59
C PRO A 61 -20.88 -18.89 -32.83
N ALA A 62 -19.65 -18.39 -32.91
CA ALA A 62 -18.71 -18.72 -33.97
C ALA A 62 -18.09 -20.12 -33.80
N ASP A 63 -17.69 -20.69 -34.94
CA ASP A 63 -16.80 -21.86 -35.00
C ASP A 63 -15.36 -21.34 -34.97
N THR A 64 -14.88 -21.01 -33.77
CA THR A 64 -13.62 -20.31 -33.55
C THR A 64 -12.43 -21.25 -33.75
N ASP A 65 -11.42 -20.78 -34.49
CA ASP A 65 -10.12 -21.46 -34.61
C ASP A 65 -9.27 -21.16 -33.38
N LEU A 66 -9.02 -22.16 -32.53
CA LEU A 66 -8.29 -21.99 -31.26
C LEU A 66 -6.95 -21.25 -31.42
N ALA A 67 -6.19 -21.52 -32.48
CA ALA A 67 -4.89 -20.87 -32.71
C ALA A 67 -4.99 -19.41 -33.19
N LYS A 68 -6.19 -18.91 -33.48
CA LYS A 68 -6.44 -17.55 -33.97
C LYS A 68 -7.30 -16.72 -33.02
N VAL A 69 -7.57 -17.23 -31.82
CA VAL A 69 -8.26 -16.48 -30.77
C VAL A 69 -7.57 -15.14 -30.58
N ASN A 70 -8.35 -14.07 -30.53
CA ASN A 70 -7.87 -12.69 -30.35
C ASN A 70 -6.80 -12.59 -29.22
N PRO A 71 -5.64 -11.95 -29.47
CA PRO A 71 -4.55 -11.84 -28.48
C PRO A 71 -4.94 -11.13 -27.18
N PHE A 72 -6.04 -10.37 -27.16
CA PHE A 72 -6.61 -9.85 -25.92
C PHE A 72 -6.83 -10.94 -24.87
N TYR A 73 -7.25 -12.15 -25.30
CA TYR A 73 -7.44 -13.29 -24.41
C TYR A 73 -6.10 -13.99 -24.16
N ASN A 74 -5.50 -13.71 -23.01
CA ASN A 74 -4.25 -14.33 -22.58
C ASN A 74 -4.45 -15.60 -21.74
N VAL A 75 -5.69 -15.91 -21.33
CA VAL A 75 -6.12 -17.18 -20.74
C VAL A 75 -7.31 -17.70 -21.55
N ILE A 76 -7.20 -18.92 -22.10
CA ILE A 76 -8.26 -19.57 -22.86
C ILE A 76 -8.76 -20.77 -22.08
N ALA A 77 -10.02 -20.77 -21.65
CA ALA A 77 -10.63 -21.85 -20.87
C ALA A 77 -11.45 -22.78 -21.78
N VAL A 78 -10.93 -23.98 -22.05
CA VAL A 78 -11.56 -24.93 -22.98
C VAL A 78 -12.73 -25.65 -22.30
N SER A 79 -13.91 -25.54 -22.90
CA SER A 79 -15.19 -25.94 -22.32
C SER A 79 -15.74 -27.19 -23.01
N PHE A 80 -15.88 -28.36 -22.38
CA PHE A 80 -15.59 -28.69 -20.97
C PHE A 80 -15.01 -30.10 -20.84
N MET A 81 -14.31 -30.35 -19.74
CA MET A 81 -14.06 -31.67 -19.16
C MET A 81 -15.31 -32.08 -18.35
N LYS A 82 -15.92 -33.21 -18.71
CA LYS A 82 -17.18 -33.70 -18.12
C LYS A 82 -17.40 -35.20 -18.37
N GLY A 83 -18.49 -35.75 -17.84
CA GLY A 83 -18.89 -37.16 -18.02
C GLY A 83 -19.13 -37.90 -16.71
N GLU A 84 -19.84 -39.04 -16.79
CA GLU A 84 -20.06 -39.94 -15.65
C GLU A 84 -18.76 -40.66 -15.25
N GLY A 85 -18.57 -40.90 -13.94
CA GLY A 85 -17.32 -41.46 -13.40
C GLY A 85 -16.22 -40.40 -13.34
N ILE A 86 -14.99 -40.77 -13.69
CA ILE A 86 -13.87 -39.82 -13.80
C ILE A 86 -14.09 -38.93 -15.04
N PRO A 87 -14.32 -37.62 -14.89
CA PRO A 87 -14.54 -36.72 -16.02
C PRO A 87 -13.35 -36.72 -16.97
N THR A 88 -13.61 -36.53 -18.26
CA THR A 88 -12.55 -36.50 -19.29
C THR A 88 -12.84 -35.45 -20.36
N PHE A 89 -11.91 -35.27 -21.29
CA PHE A 89 -12.01 -34.32 -22.39
C PHE A 89 -11.54 -34.95 -23.71
N LYS A 90 -12.21 -34.56 -24.80
CA LYS A 90 -11.82 -34.88 -26.18
C LYS A 90 -12.20 -33.72 -27.10
N PRO A 91 -11.31 -33.22 -27.97
CA PRO A 91 -11.67 -32.23 -28.98
C PRO A 91 -12.78 -32.74 -29.90
N TYR A 92 -13.81 -31.95 -30.15
CA TYR A 92 -14.99 -32.41 -30.91
C TYR A 92 -14.76 -32.48 -32.43
N ASN A 93 -13.85 -31.66 -32.97
CA ASN A 93 -13.67 -31.45 -34.41
C ASN A 93 -12.23 -31.60 -34.91
N MET A 94 -11.29 -32.03 -34.07
CA MET A 94 -9.88 -32.16 -34.45
C MET A 94 -9.20 -33.34 -33.77
N SER A 95 -8.04 -33.74 -34.31
CA SER A 95 -7.22 -34.78 -33.70
C SER A 95 -6.50 -34.27 -32.45
N ASP A 96 -6.03 -35.18 -31.59
CA ASP A 96 -5.28 -34.79 -30.38
C ASP A 96 -4.00 -34.02 -30.74
N THR A 97 -3.28 -34.49 -31.77
CA THR A 97 -2.07 -33.82 -32.27
C THR A 97 -2.35 -32.42 -32.79
N GLU A 98 -3.44 -32.24 -33.54
CA GLU A 98 -3.82 -30.92 -34.05
C GLU A 98 -4.19 -29.96 -32.91
N PHE A 99 -4.95 -30.44 -31.93
CA PHE A 99 -5.30 -29.63 -30.76
C PHE A 99 -4.05 -29.20 -29.99
N ARG A 100 -3.14 -30.14 -29.68
CA ARG A 100 -1.87 -29.84 -28.99
C ARG A 100 -1.03 -28.83 -29.77
N GLN A 101 -0.98 -28.91 -31.10
CA GLN A 101 -0.27 -27.93 -31.94
C GLN A 101 -0.88 -26.52 -31.84
N LYS A 102 -2.20 -26.41 -31.73
CA LYS A 102 -2.88 -25.12 -31.53
C LYS A 102 -2.59 -24.56 -30.13
N VAL A 103 -2.57 -25.41 -29.09
CA VAL A 103 -2.14 -25.01 -27.74
C VAL A 103 -0.68 -24.56 -27.73
N ALA A 104 0.22 -25.31 -28.38
CA ALA A 104 1.64 -24.93 -28.52
C ALA A 104 1.80 -23.55 -29.19
N THR A 105 0.96 -23.26 -30.19
CA THR A 105 0.95 -21.94 -30.86
C THR A 105 0.63 -20.83 -29.86
N LEU A 106 -0.40 -21.01 -29.03
CA LEU A 106 -0.80 -20.04 -28.01
C LEU A 106 0.23 -19.90 -26.90
N ASN A 107 0.81 -21.01 -26.41
CA ASN A 107 1.84 -20.96 -25.38
C ASN A 107 3.14 -20.29 -25.89
N ALA A 108 3.48 -20.44 -27.17
CA ALA A 108 4.59 -19.72 -27.78
C ALA A 108 4.38 -18.19 -27.79
N GLU A 109 3.13 -17.73 -27.72
CA GLU A 109 2.74 -16.32 -27.55
C GLU A 109 2.65 -15.92 -26.06
N ASN A 110 3.10 -16.77 -25.14
CA ASN A 110 2.95 -16.59 -23.70
C ASN A 110 1.48 -16.50 -23.26
N ARG A 111 0.57 -17.19 -23.93
CA ARG A 111 -0.85 -17.28 -23.57
C ARG A 111 -1.12 -18.66 -23.01
N VAL A 112 -2.02 -18.76 -22.03
CA VAL A 112 -2.31 -20.04 -21.36
C VAL A 112 -3.62 -20.63 -21.86
N VAL A 113 -3.68 -21.95 -21.95
CA VAL A 113 -4.86 -22.74 -22.28
C VAL A 113 -5.14 -23.67 -21.12
N ILE A 114 -6.25 -23.45 -20.42
CA ILE A 114 -6.68 -24.28 -19.29
C ILE A 114 -7.90 -25.10 -19.66
N ILE A 115 -8.07 -26.28 -19.07
CA ILE A 115 -9.28 -27.09 -19.24
C ILE A 115 -10.32 -26.71 -18.20
N SER A 116 -11.57 -26.45 -18.60
CA SER A 116 -12.65 -26.13 -17.65
C SER A 116 -13.45 -27.38 -17.31
N LEU A 117 -13.53 -27.71 -16.01
CA LEU A 117 -14.25 -28.84 -15.44
C LEU A 117 -15.69 -28.43 -15.11
N GLY A 118 -16.66 -29.01 -15.80
CA GLY A 118 -18.07 -28.79 -15.50
C GLY A 118 -18.89 -28.30 -16.69
N GLY A 119 -19.48 -27.12 -16.52
CA GLY A 119 -20.56 -26.59 -17.36
C GLY A 119 -21.94 -27.22 -17.05
N ALA A 120 -22.98 -26.66 -17.68
CA ALA A 120 -24.34 -27.17 -17.59
C ALA A 120 -24.43 -28.66 -18.01
N ASP A 121 -25.25 -29.42 -17.28
CA ASP A 121 -25.48 -30.86 -17.49
C ASP A 121 -24.19 -31.71 -17.53
N SER A 122 -23.21 -31.38 -16.67
CA SER A 122 -21.91 -32.08 -16.65
C SER A 122 -21.93 -33.49 -16.06
N HIS A 123 -22.92 -33.78 -15.19
CA HIS A 123 -23.09 -35.06 -14.48
C HIS A 123 -21.85 -35.52 -13.69
N ILE A 124 -21.04 -34.58 -13.21
CA ILE A 124 -19.85 -34.89 -12.42
C ILE A 124 -20.27 -35.25 -11.00
N GLU A 125 -20.01 -36.49 -10.61
CA GLU A 125 -20.24 -37.02 -9.27
C GLU A 125 -19.08 -37.95 -8.91
N LEU A 126 -18.03 -37.38 -8.32
CA LEU A 126 -16.86 -38.10 -7.84
C LEU A 126 -17.10 -38.58 -6.40
N HIS A 127 -16.48 -39.70 -6.05
CA HIS A 127 -16.57 -40.32 -4.75
C HIS A 127 -15.21 -40.42 -4.07
N LYS A 128 -15.21 -40.39 -2.74
CA LYS A 128 -14.00 -40.53 -1.94
C LYS A 128 -13.21 -41.80 -2.33
N GLY A 129 -11.91 -41.65 -2.55
CA GLY A 129 -11.03 -42.69 -3.08
C GLY A 129 -10.71 -42.54 -4.57
N GLU A 130 -11.41 -41.65 -5.29
CA GLU A 130 -11.17 -41.35 -6.70
C GLU A 130 -10.18 -40.20 -6.92
N GLU A 131 -9.61 -39.61 -5.85
CA GLU A 131 -8.71 -38.45 -5.92
C GLU A 131 -7.52 -38.71 -6.86
N GLN A 132 -6.88 -39.87 -6.73
CA GLN A 132 -5.73 -40.23 -7.56
C GLN A 132 -6.14 -40.51 -9.01
N ALA A 133 -7.25 -41.24 -9.22
CA ALA A 133 -7.71 -41.56 -10.56
C ALA A 133 -8.10 -40.30 -11.34
N PHE A 134 -8.72 -39.34 -10.65
CA PHE A 134 -9.04 -38.04 -11.23
C PHE A 134 -7.79 -37.19 -11.49
N ALA A 135 -6.83 -37.17 -10.56
CA ALA A 135 -5.54 -36.50 -10.77
C ALA A 135 -4.76 -37.09 -11.96
N ASP A 136 -4.73 -38.42 -12.09
CA ASP A 136 -4.07 -39.12 -13.21
C ASP A 136 -4.71 -38.76 -14.55
N GLU A 137 -6.04 -38.63 -14.60
CA GLU A 137 -6.74 -38.20 -15.81
C GLU A 137 -6.43 -36.72 -16.16
N ILE A 138 -6.37 -35.82 -15.17
CA ILE A 138 -5.96 -34.43 -15.41
C ILE A 138 -4.53 -34.39 -15.96
N ILE A 139 -3.58 -35.12 -15.35
CA ILE A 139 -2.19 -35.21 -15.83
C ILE A 139 -2.14 -35.75 -17.25
N ARG A 140 -2.90 -36.81 -17.56
CA ARG A 140 -2.99 -37.36 -18.91
C ARG A 140 -3.50 -36.32 -19.92
N LEU A 141 -4.51 -35.52 -19.55
CA LEU A 141 -5.02 -34.46 -20.42
C LEU A 141 -3.97 -33.37 -20.66
N VAL A 142 -3.20 -32.99 -19.64
CA VAL A 142 -2.07 -32.07 -19.78
C VAL A 142 -1.01 -32.64 -20.72
N GLU A 143 -0.61 -33.90 -20.55
CA GLU A 143 0.40 -34.54 -21.41
C GLU A 143 -0.08 -34.69 -22.86
N VAL A 144 -1.35 -35.00 -23.08
CA VAL A 144 -1.91 -35.21 -24.42
C VAL A 144 -2.17 -33.89 -25.14
N TYR A 145 -2.74 -32.90 -24.46
CA TYR A 145 -3.25 -31.67 -25.09
C TYR A 145 -2.42 -30.42 -24.79
N GLY A 146 -1.57 -30.45 -23.77
CA GLY A 146 -0.74 -29.33 -23.34
C GLY A 146 -1.48 -28.28 -22.50
N PHE A 147 -2.51 -28.68 -21.76
CA PHE A 147 -3.20 -27.74 -20.88
C PHE A 147 -2.26 -27.21 -19.78
N ASP A 148 -2.35 -25.92 -19.51
CA ASP A 148 -1.51 -25.24 -18.52
C ASP A 148 -2.12 -25.24 -17.12
N GLY A 149 -3.34 -25.76 -16.98
CA GLY A 149 -4.12 -25.65 -15.76
C GLY A 149 -5.55 -26.18 -15.91
N LEU A 150 -6.32 -26.07 -14.82
CA LEU A 150 -7.74 -26.40 -14.76
C LEU A 150 -8.55 -25.29 -14.12
N ASP A 151 -9.69 -25.00 -14.73
CA ASP A 151 -10.73 -24.13 -14.19
C ASP A 151 -11.88 -24.98 -13.61
N ILE A 152 -12.32 -24.70 -12.39
CA ILE A 152 -13.49 -25.35 -11.79
C ILE A 152 -14.73 -24.52 -12.17
N ASP A 153 -15.59 -25.07 -13.03
CA ASP A 153 -16.84 -24.44 -13.48
C ASP A 153 -18.04 -25.38 -13.20
N LEU A 154 -18.13 -25.82 -11.94
CA LEU A 154 -19.23 -26.66 -11.49
C LEU A 154 -20.49 -25.81 -11.31
N GLU A 155 -21.58 -26.25 -11.92
CA GLU A 155 -22.88 -25.60 -11.85
C GLU A 155 -23.95 -26.50 -11.21
N GLN A 156 -24.98 -25.86 -10.65
CA GLN A 156 -26.21 -26.52 -10.19
C GLN A 156 -26.00 -27.72 -9.25
N THR A 157 -26.35 -28.93 -9.70
CA THR A 157 -26.29 -30.16 -8.90
C THR A 157 -24.86 -30.65 -8.72
N ALA A 158 -23.97 -30.41 -9.68
CA ALA A 158 -22.59 -30.90 -9.65
C ALA A 158 -21.77 -30.27 -8.50
N VAL A 159 -22.12 -29.06 -8.06
CA VAL A 159 -21.43 -28.39 -6.93
C VAL A 159 -21.55 -29.19 -5.63
N ASP A 160 -22.67 -29.88 -5.41
CA ASP A 160 -22.97 -30.66 -4.22
C ASP A 160 -23.01 -32.18 -4.46
N ALA A 161 -22.77 -32.64 -5.68
CA ALA A 161 -22.87 -34.06 -6.03
C ALA A 161 -21.73 -34.89 -5.42
N GLY A 162 -22.07 -36.10 -4.95
CA GLY A 162 -21.11 -37.05 -4.39
C GLY A 162 -20.23 -36.43 -3.31
N ASP A 163 -18.93 -36.66 -3.45
CA ASP A 163 -17.86 -36.13 -2.60
C ASP A 163 -17.03 -35.06 -3.35
N ASN A 164 -17.59 -34.41 -4.39
CA ASN A 164 -16.88 -33.43 -5.25
C ASN A 164 -16.13 -32.36 -4.44
N LYS A 165 -16.73 -31.85 -3.36
CA LYS A 165 -16.17 -30.82 -2.46
C LYS A 165 -14.87 -31.21 -1.78
N THR A 166 -14.58 -32.50 -1.70
CA THR A 166 -13.32 -33.02 -1.14
C THR A 166 -12.44 -33.61 -2.23
N VAL A 167 -13.02 -34.41 -3.14
CA VAL A 167 -12.24 -35.14 -4.15
C VAL A 167 -11.55 -34.20 -5.13
N ILE A 168 -12.25 -33.17 -5.62
CA ILE A 168 -11.69 -32.25 -6.61
C ILE A 168 -10.54 -31.43 -6.01
N PRO A 169 -10.68 -30.77 -4.83
CA PRO A 169 -9.56 -30.10 -4.20
C PRO A 169 -8.36 -31.01 -3.92
N ASP A 170 -8.58 -32.23 -3.42
CA ASP A 170 -7.49 -33.13 -3.07
C ASP A 170 -6.78 -33.69 -4.32
N ALA A 171 -7.51 -33.97 -5.40
CA ALA A 171 -6.93 -34.32 -6.68
C ALA A 171 -6.10 -33.17 -7.27
N LEU A 172 -6.59 -31.93 -7.23
CA LEU A 172 -5.86 -30.78 -7.76
C LEU A 172 -4.55 -30.51 -7.02
N LYS A 173 -4.49 -30.79 -5.71
CA LYS A 173 -3.23 -30.75 -4.94
C LYS A 173 -2.24 -31.82 -5.41
N ILE A 174 -2.72 -33.02 -5.76
CA ILE A 174 -1.88 -34.08 -6.33
C ILE A 174 -1.30 -33.62 -7.68
N VAL A 175 -2.13 -33.02 -8.54
CA VAL A 175 -1.72 -32.49 -9.85
C VAL A 175 -0.70 -31.36 -9.69
N ARG A 176 -0.95 -30.40 -8.80
CA ARG A 176 -0.01 -29.30 -8.48
C ARG A 176 1.34 -29.85 -8.05
N ALA A 177 1.35 -30.76 -7.06
CA ALA A 177 2.58 -31.39 -6.56
C ALA A 177 3.29 -32.28 -7.59
N HIS A 178 2.59 -32.76 -8.62
CA HIS A 178 3.19 -33.47 -9.75
C HIS A 178 4.01 -32.48 -10.60
N PHE A 179 3.40 -31.40 -11.08
CA PHE A 179 4.06 -30.43 -11.97
C PHE A 179 5.11 -29.56 -11.27
N GLU A 180 4.98 -29.31 -9.97
CA GLU A 180 6.04 -28.65 -9.18
C GLU A 180 7.37 -29.41 -9.21
N LYS A 181 7.34 -30.76 -9.28
CA LYS A 181 8.56 -31.58 -9.41
C LYS A 181 9.25 -31.37 -10.76
N GLU A 182 8.50 -30.92 -11.76
CA GLU A 182 9.00 -30.56 -13.09
C GLU A 182 9.35 -29.07 -13.21
N GLN A 183 9.28 -28.31 -12.10
CA GLN A 183 9.45 -26.85 -12.09
C GLN A 183 8.42 -26.10 -12.95
N LYS A 184 7.22 -26.69 -13.09
CA LYS A 184 6.08 -26.09 -13.80
C LYS A 184 4.99 -25.70 -12.81
N HIS A 185 4.17 -24.72 -13.19
CA HIS A 185 3.08 -24.21 -12.36
C HIS A 185 1.73 -24.47 -13.02
N PHE A 186 1.02 -25.51 -12.55
CA PHE A 186 -0.27 -25.93 -13.09
C PHE A 186 -1.43 -25.02 -12.64
N ILE A 187 -1.87 -24.06 -13.45
CA ILE A 187 -2.85 -23.04 -13.05
C ILE A 187 -4.14 -23.65 -12.49
N ILE A 188 -4.65 -23.15 -11.38
CA ILE A 188 -5.95 -23.52 -10.82
C ILE A 188 -6.84 -22.27 -10.77
N SER A 189 -7.95 -22.28 -11.49
CA SER A 189 -8.97 -21.22 -11.40
C SER A 189 -10.34 -21.76 -11.06
N MET A 190 -11.29 -20.86 -10.80
CA MET A 190 -12.68 -21.23 -10.56
C MET A 190 -13.62 -20.16 -11.13
N ALA A 191 -14.77 -20.57 -11.65
CA ALA A 191 -15.82 -19.67 -12.14
C ALA A 191 -17.18 -19.90 -11.47
N PRO A 192 -17.28 -19.72 -10.15
CA PRO A 192 -18.55 -19.89 -9.44
C PRO A 192 -19.59 -18.84 -9.82
N GLU A 193 -20.85 -19.23 -9.95
CA GLU A 193 -21.97 -18.30 -9.87
C GLU A 193 -21.87 -17.49 -8.56
N PHE A 194 -21.87 -16.16 -8.65
CA PHE A 194 -21.56 -15.31 -7.49
C PHE A 194 -22.43 -15.54 -6.23
N PRO A 195 -23.71 -15.99 -6.32
CA PRO A 195 -24.50 -16.31 -5.14
C PRO A 195 -23.94 -17.49 -4.33
N TYR A 196 -23.19 -18.41 -4.96
CA TYR A 196 -22.53 -19.51 -4.24
C TYR A 196 -21.30 -19.07 -3.43
N LEU A 197 -20.90 -17.79 -3.55
CA LEU A 197 -19.82 -17.17 -2.78
C LEU A 197 -20.30 -16.51 -1.49
N ARG A 198 -21.59 -16.60 -1.15
CA ARG A 198 -22.06 -16.25 0.20
C ARG A 198 -21.28 -17.07 1.24
N THR A 199 -21.12 -16.60 2.47
CA THR A 199 -20.30 -17.27 3.51
C THR A 199 -20.71 -18.70 3.85
N GLN A 200 -21.96 -19.09 3.56
CA GLN A 200 -22.47 -20.48 3.67
C GLN A 200 -22.81 -21.09 2.32
N GLY A 201 -22.32 -20.48 1.24
CA GLY A 201 -22.58 -20.86 -0.14
C GLY A 201 -21.86 -22.16 -0.51
N LYS A 202 -22.38 -22.80 -1.56
CA LYS A 202 -21.97 -24.15 -1.97
C LYS A 202 -20.51 -24.23 -2.41
N TYR A 203 -19.93 -23.10 -2.84
CA TYR A 203 -18.59 -23.04 -3.38
C TYR A 203 -17.50 -22.78 -2.33
N VAL A 204 -17.88 -22.30 -1.14
CA VAL A 204 -16.97 -22.00 -0.03
C VAL A 204 -16.02 -23.17 0.32
N PRO A 205 -16.48 -24.45 0.34
CA PRO A 205 -15.58 -25.58 0.59
C PRO A 205 -14.44 -25.72 -0.41
N TYR A 206 -14.67 -25.48 -1.71
CA TYR A 206 -13.63 -25.56 -2.75
C TYR A 206 -12.57 -24.47 -2.54
N ILE A 207 -13.02 -23.22 -2.34
CA ILE A 207 -12.14 -22.07 -2.12
C ILE A 207 -11.30 -22.29 -0.86
N THR A 208 -11.94 -22.69 0.24
CA THR A 208 -11.25 -22.91 1.52
C THR A 208 -10.23 -24.05 1.40
N ALA A 209 -10.58 -25.14 0.71
CA ALA A 209 -9.68 -26.29 0.55
C ALA A 209 -8.48 -26.00 -0.38
N LEU A 210 -8.59 -25.01 -1.26
CA LEU A 210 -7.59 -24.61 -2.25
C LEU A 210 -7.01 -23.21 -1.98
N GLU A 211 -7.19 -22.65 -0.78
CA GLU A 211 -6.82 -21.26 -0.46
C GLU A 211 -5.36 -20.92 -0.80
N GLN A 212 -4.45 -21.88 -0.64
CA GLN A 212 -3.02 -21.71 -0.95
C GLN A 212 -2.66 -22.11 -2.39
N GLU A 213 -3.61 -22.66 -3.14
CA GLU A 213 -3.37 -23.35 -4.42
C GLU A 213 -3.93 -22.61 -5.63
N TYR A 214 -5.06 -21.89 -5.49
CA TYR A 214 -5.70 -21.28 -6.66
C TYR A 214 -4.96 -20.02 -7.15
N ASP A 215 -4.92 -19.80 -8.46
CA ASP A 215 -4.27 -18.63 -9.04
C ASP A 215 -5.20 -17.42 -9.05
N PHE A 216 -6.45 -17.65 -9.43
CA PHE A 216 -7.50 -16.64 -9.41
C PHE A 216 -8.89 -17.27 -9.41
N ILE A 217 -9.89 -16.51 -8.99
CA ILE A 217 -11.30 -16.84 -9.11
C ILE A 217 -11.95 -15.79 -10.01
N ALA A 218 -12.75 -16.24 -10.97
CA ALA A 218 -13.46 -15.42 -11.92
C ALA A 218 -14.98 -15.63 -11.77
N PRO A 219 -15.64 -15.09 -10.73
CA PRO A 219 -17.05 -15.36 -10.49
C PRO A 219 -17.92 -14.94 -11.65
N GLN A 220 -18.94 -15.74 -11.98
CA GLN A 220 -19.92 -15.40 -13.00
C GLN A 220 -20.85 -14.30 -12.44
N LEU A 221 -20.67 -13.06 -12.89
CA LEU A 221 -21.49 -11.89 -12.50
C LEU A 221 -22.69 -11.69 -13.43
N TYR A 222 -23.24 -12.80 -13.91
CA TYR A 222 -24.30 -12.87 -14.92
C TYR A 222 -25.23 -14.06 -14.68
N ASN A 223 -26.36 -14.08 -15.38
CA ASN A 223 -27.43 -15.08 -15.25
C ASN A 223 -28.13 -15.14 -13.87
N GLN A 224 -27.82 -14.27 -12.92
CA GLN A 224 -28.41 -14.26 -11.57
C GLN A 224 -29.51 -13.21 -11.38
N ALA A 225 -29.75 -12.40 -12.41
CA ALA A 225 -30.86 -11.46 -12.51
C ALA A 225 -30.97 -10.52 -11.29
N GLY A 226 -31.97 -10.76 -10.43
CA GLY A 226 -32.32 -9.90 -9.29
C GLY A 226 -31.42 -10.07 -8.07
N ASP A 227 -30.55 -11.10 -8.04
CA ASP A 227 -29.56 -11.24 -6.98
C ASP A 227 -28.52 -10.11 -7.06
N GLY A 228 -27.83 -9.82 -5.97
CA GLY A 228 -26.99 -8.65 -5.87
C GLY A 228 -26.41 -8.38 -4.49
N ILE A 229 -26.17 -7.10 -4.22
CA ILE A 229 -25.47 -6.64 -3.03
C ILE A 229 -26.20 -5.48 -2.37
N SER A 230 -25.97 -5.28 -1.07
CA SER A 230 -26.36 -4.07 -0.36
C SER A 230 -25.22 -3.06 -0.36
N VAL A 231 -25.47 -1.85 -0.85
CA VAL A 231 -24.55 -0.71 -0.74
C VAL A 231 -25.22 0.35 0.12
N GLY A 232 -24.75 0.50 1.37
CA GLY A 232 -25.48 1.26 2.39
C GLY A 232 -26.84 0.62 2.68
N THR A 233 -27.92 1.36 2.44
CA THR A 233 -29.31 0.87 2.62
C THR A 233 -29.97 0.42 1.31
N GLU A 234 -29.31 0.56 0.16
CA GLU A 234 -29.87 0.24 -1.16
C GLU A 234 -29.50 -1.18 -1.57
N TRP A 235 -30.45 -1.91 -2.19
CA TRP A 235 -30.18 -3.18 -2.86
C TRP A 235 -29.87 -2.94 -4.33
N ILE A 236 -28.69 -3.39 -4.77
CA ILE A 236 -28.22 -3.26 -6.14
C ILE A 236 -28.19 -4.64 -6.78
N ALA A 237 -29.17 -4.90 -7.64
CA ALA A 237 -29.27 -6.14 -8.40
C ALA A 237 -28.29 -6.19 -9.57
N GLN A 238 -27.80 -7.39 -9.89
CA GLN A 238 -26.87 -7.66 -10.98
C GLN A 238 -27.42 -7.23 -12.35
N ASN A 239 -28.74 -7.32 -12.56
CA ASN A 239 -29.41 -6.89 -13.79
C ASN A 239 -29.77 -5.40 -13.84
N ASN A 240 -29.36 -4.58 -12.87
CA ASN A 240 -29.61 -3.14 -12.89
C ASN A 240 -28.52 -2.40 -13.69
N ASP A 241 -28.79 -2.13 -14.97
CA ASP A 241 -27.85 -1.44 -15.86
C ASP A 241 -27.55 0.00 -15.40
N SER A 242 -28.52 0.70 -14.81
CA SER A 242 -28.32 2.08 -14.34
C SER A 242 -27.36 2.19 -13.14
N LYS A 243 -27.10 1.04 -12.50
CA LYS A 243 -26.23 0.89 -11.32
C LYS A 243 -25.11 -0.12 -11.56
N LYS A 244 -24.71 -0.31 -12.83
CA LYS A 244 -23.73 -1.34 -13.19
C LYS A 244 -22.37 -1.11 -12.53
N PHE A 245 -21.91 0.14 -12.45
CA PHE A 245 -20.68 0.49 -11.73
C PHE A 245 -20.81 0.12 -10.24
N GLU A 246 -21.86 0.58 -9.57
CA GLU A 246 -22.05 0.33 -8.15
C GLU A 246 -22.18 -1.17 -7.83
N PHE A 247 -22.79 -1.95 -8.72
CA PHE A 247 -22.82 -3.40 -8.61
C PHE A 247 -21.42 -4.00 -8.73
N LEU A 248 -20.72 -3.74 -9.84
CA LEU A 248 -19.41 -4.36 -10.13
C LEU A 248 -18.33 -3.93 -9.14
N TYR A 249 -18.25 -2.64 -8.81
CA TYR A 249 -17.30 -2.14 -7.80
C TYR A 249 -17.67 -2.65 -6.40
N GLY A 250 -18.95 -2.55 -6.02
CA GLY A 250 -19.40 -2.97 -4.70
C GLY A 250 -19.19 -4.46 -4.44
N ILE A 251 -19.43 -5.32 -5.43
CA ILE A 251 -19.24 -6.77 -5.28
C ILE A 251 -17.75 -7.13 -5.25
N SER A 252 -16.93 -6.45 -6.06
CA SER A 252 -15.47 -6.60 -6.03
C SER A 252 -14.89 -6.26 -4.66
N LYS A 253 -15.36 -5.16 -4.06
CA LYS A 253 -14.99 -4.74 -2.71
C LYS A 253 -15.46 -5.74 -1.66
N ALA A 254 -16.72 -6.21 -1.76
CA ALA A 254 -17.27 -7.19 -0.83
C ALA A 254 -16.46 -8.50 -0.83
N PHE A 255 -16.03 -8.98 -2.01
CA PHE A 255 -15.14 -10.13 -2.12
C PHE A 255 -13.76 -9.83 -1.52
N ASN A 256 -13.12 -8.72 -1.87
CA ASN A 256 -11.79 -8.40 -1.35
C ASN A 256 -11.75 -8.29 0.18
N GLU A 257 -12.81 -7.75 0.78
CA GLU A 257 -12.92 -7.56 2.23
C GLU A 257 -13.52 -8.77 2.98
N GLY A 258 -14.13 -9.72 2.28
CA GLY A 258 -14.96 -10.75 2.92
C GLY A 258 -16.17 -10.15 3.66
N SER A 259 -16.79 -9.13 3.08
CA SER A 259 -17.88 -8.35 3.68
C SER A 259 -19.21 -8.60 2.95
N GLY A 260 -20.31 -7.97 3.40
CA GLY A 260 -21.62 -8.09 2.73
C GLY A 260 -22.20 -9.52 2.68
N GLY A 261 -21.70 -10.43 3.53
CA GLY A 261 -22.11 -11.83 3.56
C GLY A 261 -21.43 -12.72 2.53
N PHE A 262 -20.32 -12.30 1.93
CA PHE A 262 -19.50 -13.09 1.00
C PHE A 262 -18.21 -13.61 1.65
N ILE A 263 -17.68 -14.71 1.12
CA ILE A 263 -16.31 -15.16 1.44
C ILE A 263 -15.28 -14.18 0.90
N GLN A 264 -14.13 -14.09 1.57
CA GLN A 264 -13.02 -13.28 1.10
C GLN A 264 -12.36 -13.92 -0.12
N ILE A 265 -12.16 -13.13 -1.18
CA ILE A 265 -11.30 -13.45 -2.33
C ILE A 265 -10.41 -12.23 -2.55
N PRO A 266 -9.09 -12.32 -2.34
CA PRO A 266 -8.18 -11.19 -2.53
C PRO A 266 -8.30 -10.58 -3.92
N ALA A 267 -8.32 -9.24 -4.04
CA ALA A 267 -8.52 -8.55 -5.32
C ALA A 267 -7.47 -8.96 -6.37
N ASN A 268 -6.22 -9.16 -5.96
CA ASN A 268 -5.12 -9.62 -6.82
C ASN A 268 -5.26 -11.09 -7.28
N ARG A 269 -6.29 -11.81 -6.82
CA ARG A 269 -6.71 -13.14 -7.27
C ARG A 269 -8.18 -13.14 -7.73
N LEU A 270 -8.78 -11.96 -7.97
CA LEU A 270 -10.18 -11.80 -8.40
C LEU A 270 -10.25 -11.24 -9.83
N ALA A 271 -10.89 -11.98 -10.73
CA ALA A 271 -11.25 -11.50 -12.06
C ALA A 271 -12.78 -11.33 -12.17
N LEU A 272 -13.25 -10.34 -12.93
CA LEU A 272 -14.70 -10.11 -13.11
C LEU A 272 -15.22 -10.92 -14.29
N GLY A 273 -16.07 -11.93 -14.03
CA GLY A 273 -16.75 -12.69 -15.08
C GLY A 273 -17.98 -11.97 -15.60
N ILE A 274 -17.94 -11.50 -16.85
CA ILE A 274 -19.04 -10.77 -17.48
C ILE A 274 -19.31 -11.31 -18.91
N PRO A 275 -20.56 -11.28 -19.41
CA PRO A 275 -20.88 -11.86 -20.72
C PRO A 275 -20.24 -11.08 -21.87
N ALA A 276 -19.85 -11.77 -22.94
CA ALA A 276 -19.31 -11.15 -24.15
C ALA A 276 -20.32 -10.20 -24.81
N ASN A 277 -21.58 -10.61 -24.83
CA ASN A 277 -22.71 -9.87 -25.38
C ASN A 277 -24.05 -10.42 -24.83
N VAL A 278 -25.15 -9.88 -25.33
CA VAL A 278 -26.52 -10.23 -24.90
C VAL A 278 -26.99 -11.62 -25.34
N ASP A 279 -26.33 -12.25 -26.32
CA ASP A 279 -26.63 -13.63 -26.71
C ASP A 279 -25.91 -14.65 -25.81
N ALA A 280 -24.79 -14.26 -25.19
CA ALA A 280 -23.98 -15.14 -24.36
C ALA A 280 -24.59 -15.45 -22.99
N ALA A 281 -25.37 -14.52 -22.42
CA ALA A 281 -26.04 -14.69 -21.13
C ALA A 281 -27.40 -13.97 -21.11
N ALA A 282 -28.34 -14.47 -20.31
CA ALA A 282 -29.69 -13.90 -20.18
C ALA A 282 -29.67 -12.46 -19.65
N ASN A 283 -28.73 -12.17 -18.77
CA ASN A 283 -28.54 -10.88 -18.13
C ASN A 283 -27.10 -10.76 -17.62
N GLY A 284 -26.64 -9.54 -17.32
CA GLY A 284 -25.28 -9.29 -16.81
C GLY A 284 -24.35 -8.59 -17.79
N PHE A 285 -24.67 -8.62 -19.09
CA PHE A 285 -23.94 -7.87 -20.11
C PHE A 285 -23.81 -6.39 -19.73
N VAL A 286 -22.59 -5.87 -19.85
CA VAL A 286 -22.27 -4.47 -19.54
C VAL A 286 -22.47 -3.63 -20.79
N LYS A 287 -23.55 -2.85 -20.83
CA LYS A 287 -23.91 -2.01 -22.00
C LYS A 287 -22.95 -0.84 -22.24
N GLU A 288 -22.35 -0.33 -21.19
CA GLU A 288 -21.41 0.80 -21.21
C GLU A 288 -20.04 0.33 -20.73
N PRO A 289 -19.10 -0.02 -21.65
CA PRO A 289 -17.79 -0.55 -21.27
C PRO A 289 -17.01 0.33 -20.29
N SER A 290 -17.19 1.66 -20.34
CA SER A 290 -16.58 2.62 -19.41
C SER A 290 -16.83 2.27 -17.94
N LYS A 291 -17.96 1.64 -17.60
CA LYS A 291 -18.25 1.20 -16.22
C LYS A 291 -17.26 0.18 -15.71
N VAL A 292 -16.70 -0.67 -16.57
CA VAL A 292 -15.65 -1.62 -16.18
C VAL A 292 -14.32 -0.90 -15.97
N TYR A 293 -13.97 0.06 -16.84
CA TYR A 293 -12.78 0.90 -16.65
C TYR A 293 -12.85 1.67 -15.32
N ASP A 294 -14.00 2.29 -15.03
CA ASP A 294 -14.24 3.01 -13.78
C ASP A 294 -14.02 2.09 -12.55
N VAL A 295 -14.46 0.82 -12.62
CA VAL A 295 -14.25 -0.17 -11.54
C VAL A 295 -12.77 -0.47 -11.35
N PHE A 296 -12.03 -0.74 -12.42
CA PHE A 296 -10.59 -1.03 -12.34
C PHE A 296 -9.81 0.17 -11.81
N GLU A 297 -10.09 1.38 -12.32
CA GLU A 297 -9.48 2.61 -11.85
C GLU A 297 -9.78 2.85 -10.36
N GLN A 298 -11.02 2.59 -9.92
CA GLN A 298 -11.38 2.75 -8.51
C GLN A 298 -10.71 1.70 -7.62
N MET A 299 -10.63 0.44 -8.04
CA MET A 299 -9.94 -0.62 -7.30
C MET A 299 -8.42 -0.35 -7.21
N GLU A 300 -7.81 0.24 -8.23
CA GLU A 300 -6.42 0.71 -8.20
C GLU A 300 -6.23 1.88 -7.20
N LYS A 301 -7.13 2.86 -7.20
CA LYS A 301 -7.12 3.97 -6.20
C LYS A 301 -7.26 3.44 -4.77
N ASP A 302 -8.01 2.37 -4.59
CA ASP A 302 -8.18 1.69 -3.30
C ASP A 302 -6.97 0.79 -2.94
N GLN A 303 -5.93 0.74 -3.78
CA GLN A 303 -4.73 -0.09 -3.63
C GLN A 303 -5.01 -1.59 -3.62
N THR A 304 -6.09 -2.01 -4.27
CA THR A 304 -6.53 -3.40 -4.39
C THR A 304 -6.78 -3.74 -5.86
N PRO A 305 -5.76 -3.68 -6.75
CA PRO A 305 -5.97 -3.91 -8.18
C PRO A 305 -6.52 -5.32 -8.43
N LEU A 306 -7.50 -5.39 -9.32
CA LEU A 306 -8.13 -6.65 -9.72
C LEU A 306 -7.17 -7.50 -10.58
N LYS A 307 -7.28 -8.83 -10.44
CA LYS A 307 -6.51 -9.79 -11.24
C LYS A 307 -6.89 -9.76 -12.72
N GLY A 308 -8.13 -9.43 -13.08
CA GLY A 308 -8.48 -9.33 -14.49
C GLY A 308 -9.96 -9.40 -14.84
N LEU A 309 -10.24 -9.78 -16.08
CA LEU A 309 -11.59 -10.03 -16.59
C LEU A 309 -11.72 -11.47 -17.06
N MET A 310 -12.96 -11.94 -17.06
CA MET A 310 -13.36 -13.18 -17.69
C MET A 310 -14.61 -12.94 -18.54
N THR A 311 -14.72 -13.66 -19.65
CA THR A 311 -15.92 -13.64 -20.47
C THR A 311 -16.41 -15.03 -20.87
N TRP A 312 -17.72 -15.20 -20.75
CA TRP A 312 -18.45 -16.19 -21.51
C TRP A 312 -19.01 -15.49 -22.75
N SER A 313 -18.49 -15.73 -23.95
CA SER A 313 -17.32 -16.56 -24.30
C SER A 313 -16.62 -16.01 -25.55
N ILE A 314 -15.44 -16.54 -25.91
CA ILE A 314 -14.74 -16.15 -27.14
C ILE A 314 -15.61 -16.42 -28.37
N ASN A 315 -16.22 -17.61 -28.42
CA ASN A 315 -17.11 -18.00 -29.52
C ASN A 315 -18.32 -17.07 -29.62
N TRP A 316 -18.84 -16.55 -28.50
CA TRP A 316 -19.91 -15.56 -28.53
C TRP A 316 -19.41 -14.19 -29.00
N ASP A 317 -18.21 -13.78 -28.63
CA ASP A 317 -17.60 -12.52 -29.04
C ASP A 317 -17.33 -12.45 -30.56
N GLU A 318 -16.94 -13.57 -31.16
CA GLU A 318 -16.81 -13.75 -32.60
C GLU A 318 -18.13 -14.11 -33.30
N GLY A 319 -19.18 -14.38 -32.54
CA GLY A 319 -20.47 -14.88 -33.01
C GLY A 319 -21.30 -13.83 -33.76
N ARG A 320 -22.58 -14.14 -33.94
CA ARG A 320 -23.55 -13.24 -34.59
C ARG A 320 -24.91 -13.27 -33.91
N ASN A 321 -25.62 -12.15 -33.98
CA ASN A 321 -26.99 -12.07 -33.45
C ASN A 321 -28.01 -12.80 -34.34
N SER A 322 -29.28 -12.81 -33.92
CA SER A 322 -30.38 -13.45 -34.66
C SER A 322 -30.66 -12.86 -36.05
N ALA A 323 -30.22 -11.62 -36.31
CA ALA A 323 -30.29 -10.99 -37.64
C ALA A 323 -29.08 -11.33 -38.53
N GLY A 324 -28.12 -12.12 -38.04
CA GLY A 324 -26.90 -12.49 -38.75
C GLY A 324 -25.81 -11.41 -38.73
N VAL A 325 -25.94 -10.38 -37.90
CA VAL A 325 -24.90 -9.35 -37.72
C VAL A 325 -23.84 -9.88 -36.76
N GLU A 326 -22.58 -9.83 -37.18
CA GLU A 326 -21.44 -10.25 -36.37
C GLU A 326 -21.25 -9.35 -35.15
N TYR A 327 -20.94 -9.96 -34.01
CA TYR A 327 -20.44 -9.25 -32.83
C TYR A 327 -19.01 -8.75 -33.03
N ASN A 328 -18.26 -9.39 -33.92
CA ASN A 328 -16.98 -8.90 -34.43
C ASN A 328 -16.01 -8.52 -33.30
N GLU A 329 -15.81 -9.42 -32.34
CA GLU A 329 -14.87 -9.27 -31.21
C GLU A 329 -15.16 -8.01 -30.38
N SER A 330 -16.43 -7.64 -30.24
CA SER A 330 -16.86 -6.42 -29.54
C SER A 330 -16.38 -6.35 -28.09
N PHE A 331 -16.31 -7.47 -27.38
CA PHE A 331 -15.82 -7.56 -26.01
C PHE A 331 -14.32 -7.31 -25.97
N ALA A 332 -13.54 -8.06 -26.76
CA ALA A 332 -12.10 -7.87 -26.84
C ALA A 332 -11.75 -6.42 -27.22
N LYS A 333 -12.40 -5.85 -28.23
CA LYS A 333 -12.18 -4.45 -28.66
C LYS A 333 -12.58 -3.44 -27.60
N SER A 334 -13.59 -3.74 -26.78
CA SER A 334 -14.04 -2.83 -25.71
C SER A 334 -13.07 -2.77 -24.55
N TYR A 335 -12.36 -3.86 -24.26
CA TYR A 335 -11.54 -4.00 -23.06
C TYR A 335 -10.04 -4.21 -23.32
N GLN A 336 -9.59 -4.18 -24.58
CA GLN A 336 -8.18 -4.34 -24.96
C GLN A 336 -7.22 -3.37 -24.26
N ASP A 337 -7.70 -2.17 -23.91
CA ASP A 337 -6.90 -1.12 -23.26
C ASP A 337 -7.02 -1.15 -21.73
N LEU A 338 -7.80 -2.09 -21.16
CA LEU A 338 -8.00 -2.23 -19.72
C LEU A 338 -6.75 -2.76 -19.03
N PHE A 339 -6.09 -3.73 -19.67
CA PHE A 339 -4.82 -4.26 -19.22
C PHE A 339 -3.74 -3.44 -19.92
N GLN A 340 -3.16 -2.48 -19.20
CA GLN A 340 -1.91 -1.92 -19.65
C GLN A 340 -0.88 -3.05 -19.58
N GLU A 341 -0.65 -3.76 -20.70
CA GLU A 341 0.70 -4.24 -20.93
C GLU A 341 1.57 -2.98 -21.01
N LYS A 342 2.06 -2.55 -19.85
CA LYS A 342 3.18 -1.63 -19.81
C LYS A 342 4.29 -2.40 -20.50
N THR A 343 4.56 -2.06 -21.75
CA THR A 343 5.86 -2.37 -22.34
C THR A 343 6.89 -1.97 -21.30
N PRO A 344 7.78 -2.89 -20.87
CA PRO A 344 8.79 -2.58 -19.88
C PRO A 344 9.46 -1.28 -20.30
N ASP A 345 9.44 -0.31 -19.40
CA ASP A 345 10.13 0.94 -19.66
C ASP A 345 11.63 0.66 -19.63
N THR A 346 12.29 0.83 -20.77
CA THR A 346 13.73 0.59 -20.91
C THR A 346 14.49 1.85 -21.26
N GLU A 347 13.81 2.97 -21.48
CA GLU A 347 14.47 4.22 -21.79
C GLU A 347 15.06 4.79 -20.50
N LYS A 348 16.27 5.34 -20.58
CA LYS A 348 16.93 5.92 -19.42
C LYS A 348 16.61 7.41 -19.36
N PRO A 349 16.48 7.98 -18.15
CA PRO A 349 16.46 9.43 -18.00
C PRO A 349 17.68 10.11 -18.65
N SER A 350 17.50 11.34 -19.13
CA SER A 350 18.60 12.15 -19.65
C SER A 350 19.63 12.49 -18.56
N GLN A 351 20.90 12.56 -18.95
CA GLN A 351 22.00 12.91 -18.04
C GLN A 351 21.74 14.27 -17.35
N PRO A 352 21.84 14.35 -16.01
CA PRO A 352 21.76 15.63 -15.31
C PRO A 352 22.86 16.60 -15.78
N THR A 353 22.51 17.87 -16.02
CA THR A 353 23.44 18.90 -16.52
C THR A 353 23.48 20.13 -15.62
N ASN A 354 24.52 20.96 -15.76
CA ASN A 354 24.75 22.16 -14.94
C ASN A 354 24.77 21.87 -13.43
N LEU A 355 25.43 20.78 -13.02
CA LEU A 355 25.71 20.54 -11.61
C LEU A 355 26.57 21.68 -11.06
N ALA A 356 26.06 22.35 -10.04
CA ALA A 356 26.69 23.47 -9.36
C ALA A 356 26.49 23.34 -7.85
N GLY A 357 27.31 24.01 -7.05
CA GLY A 357 27.13 24.01 -5.62
C GLY A 357 27.78 25.18 -4.90
N THR A 358 27.35 25.40 -3.66
CA THR A 358 27.89 26.40 -2.73
C THR A 358 28.33 25.71 -1.45
N ALA A 359 29.52 26.05 -0.96
CA ALA A 359 30.12 25.42 0.21
C ALA A 359 30.12 26.35 1.43
N THR A 360 29.95 25.77 2.61
CA THR A 360 30.32 26.35 3.90
C THR A 360 31.54 25.60 4.45
N HIS A 361 31.90 25.81 5.73
CA HIS A 361 32.95 25.02 6.37
C HIS A 361 32.53 23.55 6.61
N SER A 362 31.24 23.23 6.62
CA SER A 362 30.73 21.89 6.98
C SER A 362 29.61 21.36 6.09
N THR A 363 29.23 22.09 5.04
CA THR A 363 28.15 21.70 4.11
C THR A 363 28.46 22.07 2.67
N VAL A 364 27.87 21.34 1.72
CA VAL A 364 27.81 21.70 0.30
C VAL A 364 26.37 21.57 -0.17
N ALA A 365 25.77 22.67 -0.62
CA ALA A 365 24.46 22.69 -1.25
C ALA A 365 24.62 22.56 -2.77
N LEU A 366 24.11 21.48 -3.34
CA LEU A 366 24.15 21.13 -4.76
C LEU A 366 22.83 21.49 -5.45
N SER A 367 22.92 21.88 -6.71
CA SER A 367 21.79 22.07 -7.62
C SER A 367 22.16 21.67 -9.05
N TRP A 368 21.18 21.24 -9.84
CA TRP A 368 21.39 20.87 -11.24
C TRP A 368 20.14 21.15 -12.08
N THR A 369 20.29 21.07 -13.41
CA THR A 369 19.17 21.11 -14.35
C THR A 369 18.40 19.80 -14.30
N LYS A 370 17.07 19.89 -14.24
CA LYS A 370 16.18 18.73 -14.21
C LYS A 370 16.36 17.86 -15.47
N SER A 371 16.51 16.56 -15.28
CA SER A 371 16.48 15.55 -16.34
C SER A 371 15.08 15.34 -16.90
N THR A 372 15.02 14.76 -18.10
CA THR A 372 13.78 14.40 -18.82
C THR A 372 13.80 12.93 -19.14
N ASP A 373 12.61 12.35 -19.28
CA ASP A 373 12.39 10.94 -19.56
C ASP A 373 11.01 10.80 -20.24
N ASP A 374 10.78 9.75 -21.01
CA ASP A 374 9.51 9.55 -21.73
C ASP A 374 8.35 9.17 -20.79
N ARG A 375 8.65 8.57 -19.64
CA ARG A 375 7.66 8.23 -18.59
C ARG A 375 7.85 9.00 -17.29
N GLY A 376 8.99 9.67 -17.15
CA GLY A 376 9.24 10.66 -16.12
C GLY A 376 10.32 10.25 -15.13
N VAL A 377 11.06 11.24 -14.66
CA VAL A 377 12.16 11.04 -13.70
C VAL A 377 11.61 10.92 -12.28
N ALA A 378 11.90 9.82 -11.61
CA ALA A 378 11.50 9.54 -10.23
C ALA A 378 12.43 10.21 -9.20
N GLY A 379 13.71 10.37 -9.53
CA GLY A 379 14.65 11.07 -8.67
C GLY A 379 16.09 11.03 -9.16
N TYR A 380 17.00 11.33 -8.24
CA TYR A 380 18.43 11.41 -8.49
C TYR A 380 19.22 10.68 -7.41
N TYR A 381 20.28 9.99 -7.80
CA TYR A 381 21.33 9.48 -6.95
C TYR A 381 22.46 10.51 -6.86
N ILE A 382 22.89 10.83 -5.65
CA ILE A 382 23.98 11.78 -5.39
C ILE A 382 25.20 11.00 -4.92
N TYR A 383 26.33 11.27 -5.56
CA TYR A 383 27.60 10.66 -5.24
C TYR A 383 28.61 11.72 -4.78
N ARG A 384 29.41 11.36 -3.79
CA ARG A 384 30.58 12.11 -3.32
C ARG A 384 31.77 11.18 -3.35
N ASP A 385 32.83 11.60 -4.03
CA ASP A 385 34.10 10.86 -4.18
C ASP A 385 33.89 9.42 -4.70
N GLY A 386 32.87 9.23 -5.54
CA GLY A 386 32.49 7.94 -6.12
C GLY A 386 31.53 7.09 -5.28
N GLU A 387 31.21 7.49 -4.05
CA GLU A 387 30.26 6.79 -3.19
C GLU A 387 28.89 7.46 -3.18
N GLN A 388 27.81 6.67 -3.26
CA GLN A 388 26.45 7.21 -3.19
C GLN A 388 26.13 7.66 -1.75
N ILE A 389 25.93 8.96 -1.56
CA ILE A 389 25.64 9.55 -0.25
C ILE A 389 24.16 9.81 0.00
N GLY A 390 23.33 9.79 -1.05
CA GLY A 390 21.91 10.08 -0.88
C GLY A 390 21.08 9.98 -2.15
N ARG A 391 19.79 10.29 -2.00
CA ARG A 391 18.82 10.44 -3.08
C ARG A 391 18.07 11.76 -2.95
N ALA A 392 17.68 12.36 -4.07
CA ALA A 392 16.81 13.54 -4.12
C ALA A 392 15.65 13.30 -5.09
N THR A 393 14.46 13.80 -4.75
CA THR A 393 13.28 13.80 -5.64
C THR A 393 13.12 15.13 -6.39
N ASN A 394 13.87 16.15 -5.99
CA ASN A 394 14.01 17.43 -6.66
C ASN A 394 15.44 17.58 -7.21
N ASN A 395 15.72 18.73 -7.83
CA ASN A 395 17.00 19.02 -8.48
C ASN A 395 18.00 19.74 -7.56
N ALA A 396 17.98 19.40 -6.26
CA ALA A 396 18.88 19.94 -5.26
C ALA A 396 19.20 18.90 -4.17
N TYR A 397 20.37 19.01 -3.54
CA TYR A 397 20.77 18.16 -2.41
C TYR A 397 21.74 18.91 -1.53
N THR A 398 21.64 18.80 -0.21
CA THR A 398 22.62 19.39 0.72
C THR A 398 23.38 18.29 1.43
N ASP A 399 24.68 18.19 1.16
CA ASP A 399 25.57 17.35 1.93
C ASP A 399 26.05 18.10 3.19
N THR A 400 26.12 17.40 4.31
CA THR A 400 26.35 17.99 5.64
C THR A 400 27.40 17.20 6.39
N LYS A 401 27.92 17.77 7.50
CA LYS A 401 28.96 17.15 8.35
C LYS A 401 30.26 16.89 7.57
N LEU A 402 30.58 17.81 6.66
CA LEU A 402 31.84 17.80 5.93
C LEU A 402 32.96 18.39 6.79
N THR A 403 34.19 17.98 6.47
CA THR A 403 35.39 18.54 7.10
C THR A 403 35.71 19.88 6.45
N ALA A 404 36.10 20.88 7.24
CA ALA A 404 36.53 22.18 6.74
C ALA A 404 37.81 22.07 5.88
N SER A 405 38.02 23.04 5.00
CA SER A 405 39.20 23.13 4.11
C SER A 405 39.50 21.83 3.33
N THR A 406 38.46 21.09 2.95
CA THR A 406 38.58 19.78 2.29
C THR A 406 37.93 19.83 0.91
N GLU A 407 38.61 19.29 -0.10
CA GLU A 407 38.09 19.14 -1.46
C GLU A 407 37.21 17.89 -1.57
N TYR A 408 36.06 18.03 -2.21
CA TYR A 408 35.12 16.96 -2.49
C TYR A 408 34.72 16.97 -3.98
N THR A 409 34.50 15.79 -4.54
CA THR A 409 34.01 15.63 -5.91
C THR A 409 32.58 15.09 -5.91
N TYR A 410 31.65 15.81 -6.54
CA TYR A 410 30.24 15.42 -6.64
C TYR A 410 29.82 15.06 -8.05
N THR A 411 28.97 14.04 -8.15
CA THR A 411 28.28 13.64 -9.38
C THR A 411 26.84 13.23 -9.09
N VAL A 412 25.98 13.30 -10.11
CA VAL A 412 24.55 13.00 -9.99
C VAL A 412 24.10 12.11 -11.15
N LYS A 413 23.28 11.10 -10.86
CA LYS A 413 22.56 10.28 -11.86
C LYS A 413 21.06 10.42 -11.66
N ALA A 414 20.28 10.52 -12.72
CA ALA A 414 18.82 10.45 -12.67
C ALA A 414 18.34 8.99 -12.73
N PHE A 415 17.19 8.71 -12.13
CA PHE A 415 16.50 7.43 -12.25
C PHE A 415 14.99 7.63 -12.41
N ASP A 416 14.33 6.70 -13.10
CA ASP A 416 12.88 6.66 -13.29
C ASP A 416 12.20 5.67 -12.33
N ALA A 417 10.88 5.52 -12.45
CA ALA A 417 10.11 4.59 -11.63
C ALA A 417 10.32 3.12 -12.00
N ALA A 418 10.85 2.83 -13.19
CA ALA A 418 11.14 1.49 -13.70
C ALA A 418 12.54 0.99 -13.30
N GLY A 419 13.38 1.88 -12.77
CA GLY A 419 14.73 1.57 -12.32
C GLY A 419 15.82 1.82 -13.38
N ASN A 420 15.50 2.44 -14.52
CA ASN A 420 16.52 2.84 -15.49
C ASN A 420 17.31 4.02 -14.92
N VAL A 421 18.62 4.02 -15.15
CA VAL A 421 19.55 5.00 -14.58
C VAL A 421 20.32 5.70 -15.69
N SER A 422 20.37 7.03 -15.63
CA SER A 422 21.09 7.86 -16.59
C SER A 422 22.61 7.66 -16.52
N GLU A 423 23.30 8.21 -17.53
CA GLU A 423 24.73 8.51 -17.39
C GLU A 423 24.97 9.52 -16.26
N GLU A 424 26.17 9.47 -15.70
CA GLU A 424 26.60 10.35 -14.60
C GLU A 424 26.85 11.77 -15.07
N SER A 425 26.44 12.78 -14.30
CA SER A 425 26.72 14.19 -14.61
C SER A 425 28.22 14.47 -14.76
N LYS A 426 28.57 15.61 -15.35
CA LYS A 426 29.94 16.14 -15.19
C LYS A 426 30.23 16.34 -13.71
N ALA A 427 31.44 15.96 -13.29
CA ALA A 427 31.89 16.11 -11.91
C ALA A 427 32.03 17.58 -11.51
N LEU A 428 31.54 17.90 -10.31
CA LEU A 428 31.76 19.17 -9.64
C LEU A 428 32.83 18.96 -8.56
N VAL A 429 33.97 19.63 -8.70
CA VAL A 429 35.00 19.69 -7.65
C VAL A 429 34.80 20.99 -6.86
N ILE A 430 34.67 20.87 -5.54
CA ILE A 430 34.42 22.01 -4.65
C ILE A 430 35.08 21.78 -3.30
N SER A 431 35.66 22.82 -2.72
CA SER A 431 36.24 22.78 -1.37
C SER A 431 35.32 23.43 -0.34
N THR A 432 35.22 22.83 0.84
CA THR A 432 34.64 23.49 2.01
C THR A 432 35.51 24.66 2.45
N LEU A 433 34.88 25.64 3.09
CA LEU A 433 35.56 26.81 3.65
C LEU A 433 36.33 26.44 4.91
N GLU A 434 37.19 27.36 5.37
CA GLU A 434 37.84 27.24 6.67
C GLU A 434 36.81 27.31 7.80
N GLU A 435 37.03 26.54 8.87
CA GLU A 435 36.19 26.58 10.06
C GLU A 435 36.32 27.94 10.74
N PRO A 436 35.20 28.60 11.11
CA PRO A 436 35.30 29.85 11.85
C PRO A 436 36.01 29.61 13.20
N PRO A 437 36.82 30.56 13.68
CA PRO A 437 37.48 30.40 14.98
C PRO A 437 36.44 30.24 16.09
N ALA A 438 36.70 29.32 17.01
CA ALA A 438 35.85 29.13 18.20
C ALA A 438 35.80 30.41 19.03
N ASP A 439 34.63 30.73 19.55
CA ASP A 439 34.46 31.83 20.48
C ASP A 439 34.83 31.37 21.90
N LEU A 440 35.88 31.98 22.45
CA LEU A 440 36.46 31.63 23.75
C LEU A 440 36.44 32.81 24.73
N GLU A 441 35.90 33.96 24.30
CA GLU A 441 35.81 35.14 25.14
C GLU A 441 34.49 35.08 25.89
N ALA A 442 34.54 35.27 27.21
CA ALA A 442 33.34 35.29 28.03
C ALA A 442 32.70 36.68 28.03
N PRO A 443 31.36 36.77 28.19
CA PRO A 443 30.69 38.05 28.36
C PRO A 443 31.28 38.90 29.49
N SER A 444 31.16 40.22 29.36
CA SER A 444 31.55 41.13 30.44
C SER A 444 30.71 40.90 31.69
N VAL A 445 31.33 41.07 32.86
CA VAL A 445 30.65 40.88 34.15
C VAL A 445 29.44 41.82 34.27
N PRO A 446 28.25 41.34 34.67
CA PRO A 446 27.10 42.21 34.94
C PRO A 446 27.43 43.28 36.00
N LEU A 447 27.19 44.55 35.66
CA LEU A 447 27.50 45.69 36.53
C LEU A 447 26.22 46.38 37.04
N ASN A 448 26.35 47.16 38.11
CA ASN A 448 25.27 47.98 38.68
C ASN A 448 23.99 47.18 38.98
N ILE A 449 24.13 46.02 39.59
CA ILE A 449 22.99 45.28 40.11
C ILE A 449 22.28 46.13 41.17
N THR A 450 20.97 46.23 41.05
CA THR A 450 20.09 47.04 41.92
C THR A 450 18.82 46.27 42.23
N ALA A 451 18.23 46.57 43.38
CA ALA A 451 16.95 46.02 43.81
C ALA A 451 15.87 47.11 43.82
N SER A 452 14.65 46.70 43.49
CA SER A 452 13.44 47.50 43.47
C SER A 452 12.24 46.63 43.89
N SER A 453 11.09 47.26 44.15
CA SER A 453 9.84 46.56 44.48
C SER A 453 10.01 45.52 45.60
N ILE A 454 10.77 45.87 46.64
CA ILE A 454 11.08 45.02 47.78
C ILE A 454 9.82 44.91 48.66
N SER A 455 9.27 43.71 48.78
CA SER A 455 8.14 43.39 49.65
C SER A 455 8.59 42.50 50.82
N ASP A 456 7.65 42.03 51.63
CA ASP A 456 7.88 41.02 52.66
C ASP A 456 8.21 39.63 52.07
N LYS A 457 7.97 39.41 50.77
CA LYS A 457 8.10 38.10 50.12
C LYS A 457 8.79 38.11 48.75
N SER A 458 9.21 39.26 48.24
CA SER A 458 9.79 39.35 46.89
C SER A 458 10.76 40.51 46.73
N VAL A 459 11.67 40.38 45.77
CA VAL A 459 12.60 41.42 45.33
C VAL A 459 12.67 41.40 43.80
N SER A 460 12.67 42.58 43.16
CA SER A 460 12.95 42.70 41.73
C SER A 460 14.35 43.27 41.51
N LEU A 461 15.19 42.52 40.80
CA LEU A 461 16.57 42.84 40.47
C LEU A 461 16.67 43.40 39.05
N SER A 462 17.58 44.35 38.85
CA SER A 462 17.99 44.82 37.53
C SER A 462 19.47 45.18 37.50
N TRP A 463 20.13 45.01 36.36
CA TRP A 463 21.56 45.31 36.17
C TRP A 463 21.83 45.92 34.79
N THR A 464 23.06 46.39 34.59
CA THR A 464 23.55 46.85 33.28
C THR A 464 23.80 45.64 32.40
N GLN A 465 23.28 45.68 31.16
CA GLN A 465 23.47 44.62 30.18
C GLN A 465 24.96 44.39 29.90
N SER A 466 25.37 43.13 29.93
CA SER A 466 26.72 42.70 29.55
C SER A 466 26.92 42.79 28.03
N THR A 467 28.18 42.80 27.62
CA THR A 467 28.62 42.84 26.22
C THR A 467 29.57 41.70 25.95
N ASP A 468 29.59 41.24 24.70
CA ASP A 468 30.40 40.13 24.23
C ASP A 468 30.78 40.36 22.75
N ASN A 469 31.84 39.71 22.27
CA ASN A 469 32.33 39.82 20.88
C ASN A 469 31.40 39.14 19.86
N VAL A 470 30.64 38.11 20.26
CA VAL A 470 29.62 37.47 19.42
C VAL A 470 28.22 37.81 19.92
N GLY A 471 27.97 37.72 21.23
CA GLY A 471 26.71 38.13 21.83
C GLY A 471 26.39 37.42 23.15
N VAL A 472 25.67 38.12 24.02
CA VAL A 472 25.20 37.58 25.31
C VAL A 472 23.83 36.92 25.13
N VAL A 473 23.67 35.68 25.58
CA VAL A 473 22.42 34.91 25.49
C VAL A 473 21.55 35.12 26.73
N GLY A 474 22.15 35.17 27.92
CA GLY A 474 21.38 35.34 29.15
C GLY A 474 22.21 35.52 30.40
N TYR A 475 21.52 35.39 31.54
CA TYR A 475 22.08 35.59 32.87
C TYR A 475 21.60 34.52 33.85
N TYR A 476 22.53 33.99 34.63
CA TYR A 476 22.24 33.18 35.82
C TYR A 476 22.17 34.07 37.06
N VAL A 477 21.11 33.94 37.85
CA VAL A 477 20.89 34.72 39.07
C VAL A 477 21.04 33.80 40.28
N TYR A 478 21.86 34.24 41.24
CA TYR A 478 22.17 33.50 42.45
C TYR A 478 21.69 34.28 43.68
N ARG A 479 21.14 33.56 44.65
CA ARG A 479 20.77 34.04 45.98
C ARG A 479 21.53 33.21 47.02
N ASP A 480 22.31 33.86 47.87
CA ASP A 480 23.12 33.24 48.91
C ASP A 480 24.04 32.11 48.39
N GLY A 481 24.52 32.27 47.16
CA GLY A 481 25.39 31.31 46.48
C GLY A 481 24.67 30.19 45.73
N GLU A 482 23.34 30.08 45.83
CA GLU A 482 22.54 29.11 45.06
C GLU A 482 21.87 29.76 43.86
N GLN A 483 21.89 29.11 42.71
CA GLN A 483 21.19 29.61 41.51
C GLN A 483 19.68 29.53 41.74
N VAL A 484 19.01 30.69 41.69
CA VAL A 484 17.56 30.82 41.88
C VAL A 484 16.81 31.06 40.58
N GLY A 485 17.52 31.39 39.50
CA GLY A 485 16.90 31.53 38.20
C GLY A 485 17.85 31.83 37.06
N GLU A 486 17.25 31.93 35.88
CA GLU A 486 17.89 32.26 34.61
C GLU A 486 16.97 33.22 33.85
N THR A 487 17.55 34.18 33.12
CA THR A 487 16.80 35.18 32.36
C THR A 487 17.58 35.62 31.13
N GLU A 488 16.91 35.79 29.99
CA GLU A 488 17.49 36.37 28.76
C GLU A 488 17.56 37.91 28.83
N THR A 489 16.92 38.52 29.84
CA THR A 489 16.88 39.98 30.02
C THR A 489 17.72 40.41 31.20
N ASN A 490 18.01 41.71 31.30
CA ASN A 490 18.77 42.28 32.41
C ASN A 490 17.93 42.55 33.69
N THR A 491 16.86 41.77 33.87
CA THR A 491 15.95 41.86 35.02
C THR A 491 15.51 40.48 35.50
N PHE A 492 15.27 40.36 36.80
CA PHE A 492 14.78 39.13 37.43
C PHE A 492 13.91 39.44 38.65
N SER A 493 12.83 38.69 38.87
CA SER A 493 11.99 38.84 40.07
C SER A 493 12.06 37.56 40.89
N ASP A 494 12.55 37.69 42.12
CA ASP A 494 12.64 36.60 43.08
C ASP A 494 11.48 36.70 44.09
N ALA A 495 10.78 35.60 44.32
CA ALA A 495 9.57 35.53 45.13
C ALA A 495 9.62 34.36 46.11
N GLY A 496 8.74 34.39 47.12
CA GLY A 496 8.71 33.38 48.18
C GLY A 496 9.76 33.60 49.28
N LEU A 497 10.24 34.84 49.43
CA LEU A 497 11.20 35.23 50.45
C LEU A 497 10.54 35.32 51.84
N THR A 498 11.36 35.32 52.88
CA THR A 498 10.93 35.52 54.27
C THR A 498 11.05 36.98 54.65
N ALA A 499 10.03 37.53 55.32
CA ALA A 499 9.99 38.92 55.76
C ALA A 499 11.17 39.27 56.70
N ASN A 500 11.59 40.54 56.69
CA ASN A 500 12.73 41.05 57.49
C ASN A 500 13.99 40.15 57.45
N THR A 501 14.26 39.53 56.30
CA THR A 501 15.43 38.66 56.09
C THR A 501 16.38 39.30 55.08
N GLU A 502 17.67 39.22 55.37
CA GLU A 502 18.74 39.67 54.48
C GLU A 502 19.11 38.56 53.48
N TYR A 503 19.19 38.92 52.21
CA TYR A 503 19.58 38.03 51.09
C TYR A 503 20.71 38.67 50.29
N SER A 504 21.65 37.86 49.81
CA SER A 504 22.76 38.28 48.95
C SER A 504 22.56 37.81 47.51
N TYR A 505 22.53 38.73 46.55
CA TYR A 505 22.32 38.42 45.14
C TYR A 505 23.55 38.69 44.28
N THR A 506 23.87 37.73 43.40
CA THR A 506 24.91 37.85 42.37
C THR A 506 24.40 37.36 41.02
N VAL A 507 25.01 37.83 39.94
CA VAL A 507 24.61 37.50 38.56
C VAL A 507 25.84 37.19 37.70
N LYS A 508 25.74 36.17 36.85
CA LYS A 508 26.72 35.85 35.79
C LYS A 508 26.04 35.93 34.44
N ALA A 509 26.73 36.47 33.43
CA ALA A 509 26.29 36.44 32.04
C ALA A 509 26.85 35.21 31.32
N PHE A 510 26.15 34.71 30.31
CA PHE A 510 26.63 33.62 29.45
C PHE A 510 26.28 33.87 27.98
N ASP A 511 27.08 33.30 27.08
CA ASP A 511 26.91 33.36 25.62
C ASP A 511 26.44 32.01 25.03
N GLU A 512 26.32 31.95 23.70
CA GLU A 512 25.89 30.76 22.95
C GLU A 512 27.00 29.67 22.91
N ALA A 513 28.27 30.08 23.01
CA ALA A 513 29.42 29.18 23.05
C ALA A 513 29.60 28.51 24.42
N GLY A 514 28.85 28.95 25.44
CA GLY A 514 28.89 28.45 26.80
C GLY A 514 29.97 29.11 27.66
N ASN A 515 30.57 30.21 27.22
CA ASN A 515 31.48 30.98 28.06
C ASN A 515 30.66 31.75 29.11
N ILE A 516 31.15 31.78 30.35
CA ILE A 516 30.44 32.37 31.49
C ILE A 516 31.32 33.46 32.08
N SER A 517 30.72 34.63 32.33
CA SER A 517 31.42 35.74 32.98
C SER A 517 31.83 35.41 34.41
N GLU A 518 32.79 36.17 34.93
CA GLU A 518 32.95 36.26 36.38
C GLU A 518 31.67 36.77 37.06
N GLU A 519 31.54 36.51 38.35
CA GLU A 519 30.37 36.89 39.14
C GLU A 519 30.29 38.40 39.39
N SER A 520 29.08 38.96 39.33
CA SER A 520 28.86 40.37 39.69
C SER A 520 29.26 40.65 41.14
N LYS A 521 29.42 41.93 41.46
CA LYS A 521 29.46 42.32 42.88
C LYS A 521 28.16 41.91 43.56
N ALA A 522 28.27 41.37 44.77
CA ALA A 522 27.10 40.98 45.56
C ALA A 522 26.26 42.19 45.96
N LEU A 523 24.95 42.11 45.75
CA LEU A 523 23.97 43.05 46.25
C LEU A 523 23.27 42.45 47.46
N VAL A 524 23.38 43.11 48.60
CA VAL A 524 22.68 42.72 49.83
C VAL A 524 21.36 43.47 49.93
N VAL A 525 20.25 42.75 50.12
CA VAL A 525 18.91 43.30 50.20
C VAL A 525 18.18 42.70 51.39
N THR A 526 17.56 43.54 52.22
CA THR A 526 16.65 43.10 53.29
C THR A 526 15.21 43.26 52.83
N THR A 527 14.42 42.18 52.86
CA THR A 527 12.97 42.25 52.58
C THR A 527 12.24 43.11 53.61
N ALA A 528 11.11 43.69 53.25
CA ALA A 528 10.31 44.49 54.17
C ALA A 528 9.78 43.65 55.35
N ASP A 529 9.39 44.34 56.43
CA ASP A 529 8.65 43.72 57.51
C ASP A 529 7.32 43.15 57.00
N ALA A 530 6.89 42.03 57.58
CA ALA A 530 5.54 41.55 57.36
C ALA A 530 4.55 42.62 57.83
N PRO A 531 3.46 42.89 57.09
CA PRO A 531 2.50 43.90 57.48
C PRO A 531 1.95 43.61 58.88
N SER A 532 2.18 44.52 59.83
CA SER A 532 1.66 44.42 61.19
C SER A 532 0.24 44.98 61.24
N ALA A 533 -0.72 44.16 61.66
CA ALA A 533 -2.09 44.59 61.90
C ALA A 533 -2.27 45.06 63.35
N GLU A 534 -2.80 46.27 63.54
CA GLU A 534 -3.05 46.85 64.87
C GLU A 534 -4.05 45.99 65.66
N ALA A 535 -3.98 46.01 66.99
CA ALA A 535 -4.94 45.27 67.80
C ALA A 535 -6.37 45.82 67.58
N TRP A 536 -7.35 44.92 67.43
CA TRP A 536 -8.75 45.31 67.28
C TRP A 536 -9.22 46.06 68.53
N ASP A 537 -9.85 47.20 68.30
CA ASP A 537 -10.41 48.09 69.31
C ASP A 537 -11.91 48.29 69.04
N ALA A 538 -12.72 48.08 70.07
CA ALA A 538 -14.18 48.07 69.94
C ALA A 538 -14.75 49.46 69.58
N ASP A 539 -14.04 50.53 69.90
CA ASP A 539 -14.50 51.89 69.68
C ASP A 539 -14.03 52.47 68.35
N THR A 540 -13.12 51.79 67.66
CA THR A 540 -12.56 52.18 66.37
C THR A 540 -13.47 51.75 65.21
N ILE A 541 -13.58 52.62 64.21
CA ILE A 541 -14.28 52.34 62.95
C ILE A 541 -13.27 51.71 61.98
N TYR A 542 -13.66 50.59 61.38
CA TYR A 542 -12.88 49.90 60.36
C TYR A 542 -13.64 49.87 59.05
N ASP A 543 -12.96 50.22 57.96
CA ASP A 543 -13.47 50.19 56.60
C ASP A 543 -13.08 48.89 55.88
N LEU A 544 -13.67 48.64 54.71
CA LEU A 544 -13.35 47.46 53.88
C LEU A 544 -11.84 47.36 53.64
N GLY A 545 -11.26 46.22 54.01
CA GLY A 545 -9.85 45.90 53.79
C GLY A 545 -8.94 46.18 54.98
N ASP A 546 -9.41 46.91 56.00
CA ASP A 546 -8.64 47.14 57.22
C ASP A 546 -8.29 45.82 57.91
N ILE A 547 -7.06 45.73 58.41
CA ILE A 547 -6.53 44.51 59.03
C ILE A 547 -6.22 44.77 60.50
N VAL A 548 -6.74 43.91 61.36
CA VAL A 548 -6.52 43.96 62.82
C VAL A 548 -6.07 42.62 63.37
N THR A 549 -5.37 42.64 64.50
CA THR A 549 -5.12 41.45 65.31
C THR A 549 -6.11 41.36 66.47
N HIS A 550 -6.72 40.20 66.69
CA HIS A 550 -7.55 39.93 67.87
C HIS A 550 -7.36 38.50 68.35
N LYS A 551 -7.12 38.32 69.66
CA LYS A 551 -6.91 36.99 70.30
C LYS A 551 -5.88 36.09 69.57
N GLY A 552 -4.82 36.69 69.04
CA GLY A 552 -3.72 35.98 68.38
C GLY A 552 -3.95 35.65 66.90
N ASN A 553 -5.08 36.06 66.33
CA ASN A 553 -5.43 35.88 64.93
C ASN A 553 -5.53 37.24 64.23
N THR A 554 -5.33 37.25 62.91
CA THR A 554 -5.41 38.41 62.04
C THR A 554 -6.70 38.38 61.23
N TYR A 555 -7.46 39.46 61.29
CA TYR A 555 -8.74 39.58 60.62
C TYR A 555 -8.75 40.75 59.65
N ARG A 556 -9.43 40.58 58.51
CA ARG A 556 -9.71 41.65 57.56
C ARG A 556 -11.18 42.04 57.62
N ALA A 557 -11.46 43.34 57.67
CA ALA A 557 -12.82 43.85 57.57
C ALA A 557 -13.36 43.62 56.15
N LYS A 558 -14.49 42.92 56.03
CA LYS A 558 -15.18 42.67 54.75
C LYS A 558 -16.04 43.83 54.30
N TRP A 559 -16.33 44.77 55.19
CA TRP A 559 -17.08 46.00 54.97
C TRP A 559 -16.98 46.85 56.25
N TRP A 560 -17.55 48.05 56.22
CA TRP A 560 -17.61 48.98 57.35
C TRP A 560 -18.09 48.30 58.64
N THR A 561 -17.35 48.44 59.75
CA THR A 561 -17.73 47.88 61.05
C THR A 561 -17.18 48.71 62.21
N ARG A 562 -17.92 48.71 63.33
CA ARG A 562 -17.51 49.28 64.62
C ARG A 562 -18.09 48.45 65.75
N GLY A 563 -17.26 48.06 66.71
CA GLY A 563 -17.68 47.31 67.91
C GLY A 563 -18.04 45.84 67.70
N ASN A 564 -18.06 45.32 66.47
CA ASN A 564 -18.21 43.89 66.22
C ASN A 564 -16.88 43.16 66.49
N GLU A 565 -16.85 42.25 67.46
CA GLU A 565 -15.63 41.54 67.86
C GLU A 565 -15.24 40.47 66.82
N PRO A 566 -14.00 40.49 66.27
CA PRO A 566 -13.55 39.50 65.28
C PRO A 566 -13.62 38.05 65.80
N GLY A 567 -14.06 37.14 64.94
CA GLY A 567 -14.13 35.70 65.23
C GLY A 567 -15.34 35.24 66.08
N THR A 568 -16.23 36.14 66.47
CA THR A 568 -17.43 35.80 67.28
C THR A 568 -18.65 35.40 66.44
N GLU A 569 -18.72 35.87 65.20
CA GLU A 569 -19.85 35.66 64.29
C GLU A 569 -19.40 34.96 63.00
N GLN A 570 -20.00 33.81 62.68
CA GLN A 570 -19.66 33.02 61.47
C GLN A 570 -19.85 33.81 60.16
N TRP A 571 -20.82 34.72 60.13
CA TRP A 571 -21.14 35.57 58.97
C TRP A 571 -20.97 37.06 59.28
N GLY A 572 -20.21 37.40 60.33
CA GLY A 572 -19.98 38.77 60.78
C GLY A 572 -19.06 39.57 59.85
N PRO A 573 -18.72 40.81 60.20
CA PRO A 573 -17.96 41.73 59.34
C PRO A 573 -16.47 41.36 59.17
N TRP A 574 -15.95 40.42 59.94
CA TRP A 574 -14.54 40.03 59.93
C TRP A 574 -14.30 38.71 59.20
N GLU A 575 -13.26 38.66 58.37
CA GLU A 575 -12.71 37.46 57.75
C GLU A 575 -11.39 37.10 58.42
N LEU A 576 -11.22 35.85 58.85
CA LEU A 576 -9.93 35.36 59.34
C LEU A 576 -8.96 35.19 58.16
N ILE A 577 -7.81 35.86 58.20
CA ILE A 577 -6.83 35.83 57.09
C ILE A 577 -5.43 35.38 57.49
N GLY A 578 -5.17 35.13 58.78
CA GLY A 578 -3.85 34.68 59.23
C GLY A 578 -3.78 34.43 60.73
#